data_AF-M2YBA8-F1
#
_entry.id   AF-M2YBA8-F1
#
_cell.length_a   1.000
_cell.length_b   1.000
_cell.length_c   1.000
_cell.angle_alpha   90.00
_cell.angle_beta   90.00
_cell.angle_gamma   90.00
#
_symmetry.space_group_name_H-M   'P 1'
#
loop_
_entity.id
_entity.type
_entity.pdbx_description
1 polymer ?
#
loop_
_entity_poly.entity_id
_entity_poly.type
_entity_poly.pdbx_seq_one_letter_code
_entity_poly.pdbx_strand_id
1 'polypeptide(L)'
;MTPLNRASIDLVMRVDDPAGRPIEIDRDVVRRSYMALKAMARTLYAHHRPPERFPEEGLSMSFYEPGPGAVVFEAQVVADVRGRAGDQPTPLGADNPEPVRTAEQALHLSVLGLVEIVRAFGFVLAAPQTVREVRCGHVDLTEADDGQHLRVSPEVDYGLLHGSFDAQMREFLSGLTREGVGAVSLAYGAEDKRSRIQHMVIATDRVLEFVRGAQVQRPIDRRSTDPDPEPGAGMDADAKPGAA
;
A
#
# COMPACT_ATOMS: atom_id res chain seq x y z
N MET A 1 24.48 7.96 30.33
CA MET A 1 23.46 7.36 29.44
C MET A 1 22.77 8.49 28.71
N THR A 2 23.16 8.73 27.46
CA THR A 2 22.49 9.71 26.60
C THR A 2 21.19 9.06 26.13
N PRO A 3 20.01 9.71 26.24
CA PRO A 3 18.80 9.15 25.66
C PRO A 3 19.03 9.01 24.15
N LEU A 4 18.86 7.79 23.62
CA LEU A 4 18.72 7.60 22.18
C LEU A 4 17.56 8.50 21.76
N ASN A 5 17.87 9.59 21.06
CA ASN A 5 16.88 10.38 20.35
C ASN A 5 16.37 9.44 19.23
N ARG A 6 15.35 8.64 19.55
CA ARG A 6 14.80 7.64 18.64
C ARG A 6 14.02 8.41 17.59
N ALA A 7 14.46 8.34 16.34
CA ALA A 7 13.72 8.90 15.23
C ALA A 7 12.27 8.39 15.28
N SER A 8 11.32 9.31 15.22
CA SER A 8 9.90 9.02 15.14
C SER A 8 9.29 9.73 13.93
N ILE A 9 8.26 9.11 13.35
CA ILE A 9 7.48 9.66 12.25
C ILE A 9 6.01 9.41 12.55
N ASP A 10 5.23 10.49 12.51
CA ASP A 10 3.78 10.43 12.69
C ASP A 10 3.09 10.10 11.37
N LEU A 11 2.16 9.16 11.43
CA LEU A 11 1.15 8.92 10.41
C LEU A 11 -0.20 9.39 10.94
N VAL A 12 -0.91 10.18 10.16
CA VAL A 12 -2.23 10.69 10.51
C VAL A 12 -3.27 9.98 9.66
N MET A 13 -4.16 9.24 10.30
CA MET A 13 -5.37 8.75 9.68
C MET A 13 -6.52 9.68 10.03
N ARG A 14 -7.26 10.12 9.00
CA ARG A 14 -8.46 10.94 9.17
C ARG A 14 -9.65 10.29 8.47
N VAL A 15 -10.80 10.31 9.14
CA VAL A 15 -12.05 9.74 8.66
C VAL A 15 -13.11 10.84 8.63
N ASP A 16 -13.69 11.05 7.46
CA ASP A 16 -14.71 12.07 7.21
C ASP A 16 -16.02 11.44 6.72
N ASP A 17 -17.15 12.11 6.97
CA ASP A 17 -18.45 11.80 6.38
C ASP A 17 -18.52 12.20 4.89
N PRO A 18 -19.60 11.84 4.15
CA PRO A 18 -19.77 12.26 2.76
C PRO A 18 -19.83 13.78 2.54
N ALA A 19 -20.07 14.56 3.58
CA ALA A 19 -20.01 16.03 3.54
C ALA A 19 -18.62 16.59 3.88
N GLY A 20 -17.62 15.72 4.09
CA GLY A 20 -16.23 16.09 4.41
C GLY A 20 -16.01 16.48 5.88
N ARG A 21 -16.96 16.17 6.78
CA ARG A 21 -16.86 16.50 8.21
C ARG A 21 -16.22 15.34 8.98
N PRO A 22 -15.30 15.60 9.92
CA PRO A 22 -14.71 14.55 10.74
C PRO A 22 -15.77 13.80 11.55
N ILE A 23 -15.70 12.47 11.59
CA ILE A 23 -16.62 11.62 12.36
C ILE A 23 -15.89 10.83 13.44
N GLU A 24 -16.56 10.56 14.57
CA GLU A 24 -15.97 9.70 15.60
C GLU A 24 -15.67 8.30 15.05
N ILE A 25 -14.48 7.81 15.37
CA ILE A 25 -14.01 6.51 14.91
C ILE A 25 -14.24 5.52 16.05
N ASP A 26 -14.94 4.43 15.76
CA ASP A 26 -15.14 3.37 16.74
C ASP A 26 -13.79 2.80 17.20
N ARG A 27 -13.65 2.58 18.51
CA ARG A 27 -12.42 2.04 19.12
C ARG A 27 -11.97 0.72 18.51
N ASP A 28 -12.89 -0.14 18.08
CA ASP A 28 -12.53 -1.38 17.40
C ASP A 28 -11.90 -1.11 16.03
N VAL A 29 -12.40 -0.12 15.30
CA VAL A 29 -11.82 0.33 14.01
C VAL A 29 -10.42 0.90 14.23
N VAL A 30 -10.24 1.73 15.26
CA VAL A 30 -8.90 2.24 15.64
C VAL A 30 -7.95 1.09 15.96
N ARG A 31 -8.38 0.12 16.77
CA ARG A 31 -7.56 -1.04 17.17
C ARG A 31 -7.17 -1.92 15.98
N ARG A 32 -8.11 -2.22 15.08
CA ARG A 32 -7.85 -3.05 13.89
C ARG A 32 -6.93 -2.34 12.91
N SER A 33 -7.18 -1.05 12.67
CA SER A 33 -6.32 -0.19 11.85
C SER A 33 -4.90 -0.12 12.40
N TYR A 34 -4.76 0.07 13.71
CA TYR A 34 -3.46 0.06 14.40
C TYR A 34 -2.70 -1.24 14.16
N MET A 35 -3.35 -2.40 14.37
CA MET A 35 -2.70 -3.69 14.22
C MET A 35 -2.26 -3.95 12.78
N ALA A 36 -3.12 -3.60 11.81
CA ALA A 36 -2.83 -3.73 10.38
C ALA A 36 -1.68 -2.83 9.93
N LEU A 37 -1.75 -1.53 10.22
CA LEU A 37 -0.71 -0.56 9.86
C LEU A 37 0.63 -0.90 10.51
N LYS A 38 0.61 -1.32 11.78
CA LYS A 38 1.81 -1.77 12.50
C LYS A 38 2.45 -3.01 11.86
N ALA A 39 1.65 -4.00 11.47
CA ALA A 39 2.16 -5.21 10.81
C ALA A 39 2.79 -4.90 9.44
N MET A 40 2.14 -4.04 8.64
CA MET A 40 2.67 -3.59 7.35
C MET A 40 3.96 -2.77 7.51
N ALA A 41 3.97 -1.78 8.42
CA ALA A 41 5.15 -0.97 8.70
C ALA A 41 6.36 -1.81 9.15
N ARG A 42 6.14 -2.83 9.98
CA ARG A 42 7.19 -3.77 10.39
C ARG A 42 7.74 -4.59 9.22
N THR A 43 6.86 -5.01 8.32
CA THR A 43 7.27 -5.76 7.12
C THR A 43 8.14 -4.91 6.21
N LEU A 44 7.73 -3.66 5.96
CA LEU A 44 8.52 -2.71 5.18
C LEU A 44 9.85 -2.37 5.86
N TYR A 45 9.84 -2.18 7.19
CA TYR A 45 11.08 -1.92 7.93
C TYR A 45 12.06 -3.08 7.84
N ALA A 46 11.59 -4.31 8.01
CA ALA A 46 12.43 -5.50 7.86
C ALA A 46 12.92 -5.72 6.42
N HIS A 47 12.18 -5.25 5.42
CA HIS A 47 12.66 -5.24 4.05
C HIS A 47 13.83 -4.26 3.87
N HIS A 48 13.72 -3.03 4.40
CA HIS A 48 14.77 -2.02 4.29
C HIS A 48 15.97 -2.26 5.23
N ARG A 49 15.75 -2.82 6.41
CA ARG A 49 16.76 -3.21 7.41
C ARG A 49 16.49 -4.63 7.90
N PRO A 50 17.02 -5.64 7.19
CA PRO A 50 16.81 -7.03 7.53
C PRO A 50 17.34 -7.37 8.93
N PRO A 51 16.57 -8.08 9.77
CA PRO A 51 16.97 -8.43 11.13
C PRO A 51 18.19 -9.36 11.16
N GLU A 52 18.50 -10.07 10.08
CA GLU A 52 19.71 -10.90 9.95
C GLU A 52 20.99 -10.04 9.94
N ARG A 53 20.89 -8.79 9.49
CA ARG A 53 22.01 -7.83 9.46
C ARG A 53 21.98 -6.85 10.62
N PHE A 54 20.80 -6.59 11.17
CA PHE A 54 20.56 -5.59 12.22
C PHE A 54 19.65 -6.15 13.33
N PRO A 55 20.09 -7.20 14.06
CA PRO A 55 19.25 -7.92 15.02
C PRO A 55 18.86 -7.10 16.26
N GLU A 56 19.52 -5.98 16.52
CA GLU A 56 19.31 -5.10 17.66
C GLU A 56 18.27 -3.99 17.42
N GLU A 57 17.66 -3.94 16.24
CA GLU A 57 16.72 -2.88 15.87
C GLU A 57 15.37 -3.43 15.38
N GLY A 58 14.31 -2.67 15.64
CA GLY A 58 12.99 -2.96 15.09
C GLY A 58 12.09 -1.73 15.06
N LEU A 59 10.94 -1.88 14.40
CA LEU A 59 9.91 -0.86 14.33
C LEU A 59 8.81 -1.12 15.39
N SER A 60 8.55 -0.09 16.19
CA SER A 60 7.39 0.00 17.06
C SER A 60 6.44 1.07 16.56
N MET A 61 5.16 0.94 16.93
CA MET A 61 4.14 1.92 16.63
C MET A 61 3.25 2.11 17.86
N SER A 62 2.94 3.34 18.20
CA SER A 62 1.93 3.77 19.20
C SER A 62 0.83 4.56 18.50
N PHE A 63 -0.29 4.83 19.17
CA PHE A 63 -1.29 5.75 18.64
C PHE A 63 -1.95 6.59 19.74
N TYR A 64 -2.48 7.74 19.34
CA TYR A 64 -3.35 8.59 20.15
C TYR A 64 -4.39 9.28 19.27
N GLU A 65 -5.48 9.76 19.88
CA GLU A 65 -6.61 10.39 19.20
C GLU A 65 -6.64 11.88 19.57
N PRO A 66 -6.13 12.81 18.71
CA PRO A 66 -6.08 14.24 19.03
C PRO A 66 -7.45 14.92 19.01
N GLY A 67 -8.45 14.29 18.38
CA GLY A 67 -9.79 14.83 18.27
C GLY A 67 -10.69 13.95 17.38
N PRO A 68 -11.95 14.36 17.17
CA PRO A 68 -12.90 13.61 16.37
C PRO A 68 -12.37 13.36 14.95
N GLY A 69 -12.51 12.13 14.47
CA GLY A 69 -12.14 11.74 13.11
C GLY A 69 -10.66 11.73 12.81
N ALA A 70 -9.78 11.80 13.82
CA ALA A 70 -8.34 11.73 13.63
C ALA A 70 -7.69 10.73 14.59
N VAL A 71 -6.77 9.91 14.06
CA VAL A 71 -5.87 9.05 14.82
C VAL A 71 -4.45 9.33 14.34
N VAL A 72 -3.54 9.59 15.28
CA VAL A 72 -2.11 9.72 14.99
C VAL A 72 -1.44 8.42 15.42
N PHE A 73 -0.73 7.79 14.49
CA PHE A 73 0.13 6.64 14.71
C PHE A 73 1.59 7.09 14.71
N GLU A 74 2.27 6.97 15.84
CA GLU A 74 3.68 7.32 15.96
C GLU A 74 4.53 6.08 15.70
N ALA A 75 5.26 6.05 14.59
CA ALA A 75 6.22 5.00 14.25
C ALA A 75 7.61 5.38 14.74
N GLN A 76 8.31 4.47 15.42
CA GLN A 76 9.62 4.72 16.01
C GLN A 76 10.55 3.52 15.92
N VAL A 77 11.86 3.79 15.79
CA VAL A 77 12.89 2.76 15.91
C VAL A 77 13.11 2.44 17.38
N VAL A 78 13.03 1.17 17.74
CA VAL A 78 13.30 0.67 19.09
C VAL A 78 14.45 -0.34 19.07
N ALA A 79 15.16 -0.44 20.20
CA ALA A 79 16.15 -1.49 20.37
C ALA A 79 15.42 -2.85 20.52
N ASP A 80 15.60 -3.75 19.56
CA ASP A 80 15.00 -5.08 19.56
C ASP A 80 15.90 -6.05 20.34
N VAL A 81 15.75 -6.04 21.67
CA VAL A 81 16.50 -6.93 22.55
C VAL A 81 15.80 -8.29 22.59
N ARG A 82 15.97 -9.09 21.52
CA ARG A 82 15.59 -10.51 21.45
C ARG A 82 14.17 -10.82 21.95
N GLY A 83 13.17 -10.70 21.08
CA GLY A 83 12.04 -11.63 21.16
C GLY A 83 10.68 -11.09 20.82
N ARG A 84 10.24 -11.38 19.59
CA ARG A 84 8.97 -12.06 19.32
C ARG A 84 9.15 -13.00 18.14
N ALA A 85 9.59 -14.22 18.42
CA ALA A 85 9.84 -15.27 17.43
C ALA A 85 8.61 -15.71 16.60
N GLY A 86 7.45 -15.07 16.76
CA GLY A 86 6.22 -15.35 16.01
C GLY A 86 5.80 -14.26 15.02
N ASP A 87 6.51 -13.13 14.97
CA ASP A 87 6.14 -11.95 14.16
C ASP A 87 7.19 -11.64 13.06
N GLN A 88 8.04 -12.60 12.67
CA GLN A 88 9.01 -12.32 11.60
C GLN A 88 8.25 -12.03 10.30
N PRO A 89 8.37 -10.81 9.76
CA PRO A 89 7.71 -10.47 8.52
C PRO A 89 8.29 -11.31 7.38
N THR A 90 7.44 -11.83 6.52
CA THR A 90 7.87 -12.49 5.29
C THR A 90 8.65 -11.47 4.44
N PRO A 91 9.92 -11.74 4.09
CA PRO A 91 10.70 -10.84 3.25
C PRO A 91 10.01 -10.58 1.91
N LEU A 92 10.07 -9.34 1.42
CA LEU A 92 9.57 -8.97 0.11
C LEU A 92 10.57 -9.44 -0.98
N GLY A 93 10.58 -10.74 -1.30
CA GLY A 93 11.21 -11.29 -2.51
C GLY A 93 12.75 -11.19 -2.60
N ALA A 94 13.33 -11.78 -3.65
CA ALA A 94 14.78 -11.99 -3.80
C ALA A 94 15.57 -10.77 -4.33
N ASP A 95 14.89 -9.75 -4.87
CA ASP A 95 15.50 -8.47 -5.25
C ASP A 95 15.54 -7.53 -4.03
N ASN A 96 16.04 -8.04 -2.90
CA ASN A 96 16.16 -7.23 -1.69
C ASN A 96 17.07 -6.04 -2.02
N PRO A 97 16.58 -4.79 -1.98
CA PRO A 97 17.40 -3.63 -2.19
C PRO A 97 18.54 -3.66 -1.17
N GLU A 98 19.70 -3.10 -1.55
CA GLU A 98 20.81 -2.97 -0.60
C GLU A 98 20.28 -2.34 0.70
N PRO A 99 20.51 -2.97 1.86
CA PRO A 99 19.95 -2.48 3.10
C PRO A 99 20.30 -1.03 3.33
N VAL A 100 19.32 -0.30 3.84
CA VAL A 100 19.44 1.13 4.04
C VAL A 100 20.47 1.40 5.14
N ARG A 101 21.29 2.43 4.94
CA ARG A 101 22.47 2.71 5.79
C ARG A 101 22.12 3.13 7.22
N THR A 102 20.94 3.73 7.44
CA THR A 102 20.54 4.23 8.75
C THR A 102 19.12 3.80 9.13
N ALA A 103 18.87 3.65 10.43
CA ALA A 103 17.56 3.31 10.98
C ALA A 103 16.50 4.37 10.66
N GLU A 104 16.89 5.64 10.70
CA GLU A 104 16.02 6.78 10.39
C GLU A 104 15.58 6.77 8.92
N GLN A 105 16.50 6.49 8.00
CA GLN A 105 16.15 6.39 6.57
C GLN A 105 15.26 5.18 6.32
N ALA A 106 15.52 4.04 6.97
CA ALA A 106 14.65 2.87 6.89
C ALA A 106 13.24 3.15 7.45
N LEU A 107 13.15 3.85 8.58
CA LEU A 107 11.87 4.30 9.15
C LEU A 107 11.11 5.20 8.17
N HIS A 108 11.79 6.17 7.57
CA HIS A 108 11.19 7.09 6.59
C HIS A 108 10.64 6.37 5.37
N LEU A 109 11.43 5.47 4.76
CA LEU A 109 11.00 4.69 3.60
C LEU A 109 9.85 3.74 3.96
N SER A 110 9.87 3.13 5.14
CA SER A 110 8.79 2.25 5.60
C SER A 110 7.45 2.98 5.73
N VAL A 111 7.48 4.20 6.29
CA VAL A 111 6.27 5.01 6.48
C VAL A 111 5.75 5.55 5.15
N LEU A 112 6.64 6.04 4.28
CA LEU A 112 6.28 6.47 2.93
C LEU A 112 5.66 5.30 2.12
N GLY A 113 6.34 4.16 2.08
CA GLY A 113 5.88 2.96 1.38
C GLY A 113 4.52 2.48 1.90
N LEU A 114 4.30 2.49 3.21
CA LEU A 114 3.00 2.14 3.81
C LEU A 114 1.87 3.03 3.27
N VAL A 115 2.10 4.33 3.25
CA VAL A 115 1.12 5.31 2.80
C VAL A 115 0.84 5.17 1.31
N GLU A 116 1.88 4.94 0.49
CA GLU A 116 1.73 4.70 -0.95
C GLU A 116 1.02 3.37 -1.26
N ILE A 117 1.28 2.32 -0.49
CA ILE A 117 0.59 1.02 -0.60
C ILE A 117 -0.89 1.20 -0.29
N VAL A 118 -1.24 1.85 0.82
CA VAL A 118 -2.64 2.11 1.19
C VAL A 118 -3.36 2.91 0.10
N ARG A 119 -2.71 3.93 -0.47
CA ARG A 119 -3.24 4.66 -1.63
C ARG A 119 -3.48 3.74 -2.82
N ALA A 120 -2.51 2.93 -3.17
CA ALA A 120 -2.60 2.10 -4.36
C ALA A 120 -3.68 1.02 -4.22
N PHE A 121 -3.86 0.45 -3.02
CA PHE A 121 -5.00 -0.41 -2.73
C PHE A 121 -6.32 0.36 -2.85
N GLY A 122 -6.41 1.58 -2.33
CA GLY A 122 -7.59 2.43 -2.48
C GLY A 122 -7.96 2.69 -3.94
N PHE A 123 -6.97 2.93 -4.79
CA PHE A 123 -7.15 3.08 -6.23
C PHE A 123 -7.68 1.79 -6.88
N VAL A 124 -7.03 0.65 -6.60
CA VAL A 124 -7.43 -0.65 -7.17
C VAL A 124 -8.84 -1.07 -6.73
N LEU A 125 -9.24 -0.73 -5.50
CA LEU A 125 -10.57 -1.04 -4.96
C LEU A 125 -11.66 -0.10 -5.45
N ALA A 126 -11.31 1.13 -5.84
CA ALA A 126 -12.27 2.07 -6.42
C ALA A 126 -12.64 1.68 -7.86
N ALA A 127 -11.70 1.10 -8.58
CA ALA A 127 -11.87 0.69 -9.96
C ALA A 127 -12.58 -0.69 -10.08
N PRO A 128 -13.54 -0.86 -11.01
CA PRO A 128 -14.12 -2.17 -11.34
C PRO A 128 -13.08 -3.14 -11.92
N GLN A 129 -12.06 -2.59 -12.57
CA GLN A 129 -10.92 -3.31 -13.09
C GLN A 129 -9.74 -2.34 -13.21
N THR A 130 -8.56 -2.77 -12.75
CA THR A 130 -7.31 -2.02 -12.90
C THR A 130 -6.36 -2.79 -13.82
N VAL A 131 -5.86 -2.12 -14.84
CA VAL A 131 -4.78 -2.59 -15.72
C VAL A 131 -3.44 -2.15 -15.16
N ARG A 132 -2.49 -3.07 -15.12
CA ARG A 132 -1.12 -2.85 -14.65
C ARG A 132 -0.15 -2.88 -15.82
N GLU A 133 0.71 -1.86 -15.91
CA GLU A 133 1.76 -1.77 -16.91
C GLU A 133 3.12 -1.47 -16.26
N VAL A 134 4.05 -2.41 -16.36
CA VAL A 134 5.41 -2.26 -15.83
C VAL A 134 6.28 -1.49 -16.81
N ARG A 135 6.90 -0.41 -16.34
CA ARG A 135 7.85 0.42 -17.07
C ARG A 135 9.22 0.40 -16.37
N CYS A 136 10.26 0.89 -17.05
CA CYS A 136 11.56 1.05 -16.39
C CYS A 136 11.46 2.04 -15.23
N GLY A 137 11.58 1.53 -14.00
CA GLY A 137 11.63 2.33 -12.77
C GLY A 137 10.28 2.73 -12.16
N HIS A 138 9.15 2.31 -12.74
CA HIS A 138 7.81 2.57 -12.20
C HIS A 138 6.77 1.59 -12.74
N VAL A 139 5.62 1.53 -12.09
CA VAL A 139 4.45 0.78 -12.55
C VAL A 139 3.28 1.74 -12.69
N ASP A 140 2.61 1.66 -13.84
CA ASP A 140 1.44 2.46 -14.15
C ASP A 140 0.18 1.58 -13.91
N LEU A 141 -0.70 2.03 -13.00
CA LEU A 141 -2.00 1.43 -12.73
C LEU A 141 -3.06 2.29 -13.40
N THR A 142 -3.89 1.69 -14.27
CA THR A 142 -4.91 2.40 -15.03
C THR A 142 -6.28 1.78 -14.78
N GLU A 143 -7.25 2.57 -14.37
CA GLU A 143 -8.65 2.14 -14.28
C GLU A 143 -9.23 1.92 -15.68
N ALA A 144 -9.89 0.78 -15.88
CA ALA A 144 -10.34 0.35 -17.20
C ALA A 144 -11.49 1.22 -17.76
N ASP A 145 -12.37 1.74 -16.91
CA ASP A 145 -13.63 2.35 -17.32
C ASP A 145 -13.52 3.86 -17.55
N ASP A 146 -12.74 4.57 -16.73
CA ASP A 146 -12.65 6.04 -16.76
C ASP A 146 -11.24 6.56 -17.14
N GLY A 147 -10.27 5.66 -17.30
CA GLY A 147 -8.90 5.99 -17.66
C GLY A 147 -8.12 6.73 -16.57
N GLN A 148 -8.58 6.71 -15.31
CA GLN A 148 -7.78 7.22 -14.20
C GLN A 148 -6.46 6.46 -14.12
N HIS A 149 -5.41 7.17 -13.70
CA HIS A 149 -4.06 6.65 -13.71
C HIS A 149 -3.32 6.95 -12.41
N LEU A 150 -2.70 5.92 -11.85
CA LEU A 150 -1.83 6.00 -10.69
C LEU A 150 -0.46 5.40 -11.01
N ARG A 151 0.58 6.23 -10.96
CA ARG A 151 1.97 5.77 -11.02
C ARG A 151 2.47 5.40 -9.63
N VAL A 152 3.07 4.22 -9.50
CA VAL A 152 3.66 3.71 -8.26
C VAL A 152 5.09 3.23 -8.47
N SER A 153 5.85 3.12 -7.38
CA SER A 153 7.17 2.50 -7.40
C SER A 153 7.06 0.97 -7.53
N PRO A 154 8.11 0.28 -8.01
CA PRO A 154 8.13 -1.19 -8.02
C PRO A 154 7.94 -1.83 -6.64
N GLU A 155 8.37 -1.15 -5.58
CA GLU A 155 8.18 -1.60 -4.20
C GLU A 155 6.69 -1.59 -3.80
N VAL A 156 5.99 -0.49 -4.09
CA VAL A 156 4.55 -0.37 -3.84
C VAL A 156 3.77 -1.39 -4.65
N ASP A 157 4.14 -1.58 -5.91
CA ASP A 157 3.55 -2.59 -6.78
C ASP A 157 3.79 -4.03 -6.26
N TYR A 158 4.99 -4.33 -5.79
CA TYR A 158 5.24 -5.61 -5.11
C TYR A 158 4.33 -5.75 -3.88
N GLY A 159 4.21 -4.70 -3.07
CA GLY A 159 3.29 -4.68 -1.94
C GLY A 159 1.83 -4.96 -2.32
N LEU A 160 1.38 -4.40 -3.46
CA LEU A 160 0.05 -4.66 -4.04
C LEU A 160 -0.15 -6.08 -4.54
N LEU A 161 0.92 -6.85 -4.74
CA LEU A 161 0.86 -8.25 -5.21
C LEU A 161 1.19 -9.23 -4.07
N HIS A 162 1.76 -8.75 -2.96
CA HIS A 162 2.19 -9.60 -1.87
C HIS A 162 1.03 -10.02 -0.97
N GLY A 163 0.82 -11.32 -0.80
CA GLY A 163 -0.31 -11.87 -0.05
C GLY A 163 -0.36 -11.46 1.44
N SER A 164 0.77 -11.08 2.05
CA SER A 164 0.77 -10.62 3.45
C SER A 164 0.09 -9.26 3.62
N PHE A 165 0.18 -8.37 2.62
CA PHE A 165 -0.46 -7.06 2.68
C PHE A 165 -1.94 -7.12 2.40
N ASP A 166 -2.42 -8.08 1.61
CA ASP A 166 -3.87 -8.29 1.42
C ASP A 166 -4.60 -8.50 2.74
N ALA A 167 -4.07 -9.37 3.61
CA ALA A 167 -4.72 -9.68 4.88
C ALA A 167 -4.78 -8.44 5.77
N GLN A 168 -3.69 -7.66 5.83
CA GLN A 168 -3.64 -6.44 6.64
C GLN A 168 -4.50 -5.32 6.04
N MET A 169 -4.52 -5.17 4.72
CA MET A 169 -5.36 -4.18 4.04
C MET A 169 -6.85 -4.48 4.21
N ARG A 170 -7.26 -5.75 4.16
CA ARG A 170 -8.64 -6.13 4.53
C ARG A 170 -8.97 -5.78 5.96
N GLU A 171 -8.06 -6.07 6.89
CA GLU A 171 -8.26 -5.76 8.30
C GLU A 171 -8.40 -4.25 8.51
N PHE A 172 -7.54 -3.45 7.87
CA PHE A 172 -7.59 -2.00 7.85
C PHE A 172 -8.91 -1.48 7.26
N LEU A 173 -9.28 -1.94 6.07
CA LEU A 173 -10.45 -1.44 5.33
C LEU A 173 -11.79 -1.90 5.92
N SER A 174 -11.87 -3.11 6.46
CA SER A 174 -13.13 -3.63 7.03
C SER A 174 -13.60 -2.88 8.28
N GLY A 175 -12.72 -2.11 8.93
CA GLY A 175 -13.14 -1.15 9.95
C GLY A 175 -13.73 0.14 9.37
N LEU A 176 -13.37 0.48 8.12
CA LEU A 176 -13.60 1.77 7.50
C LEU A 176 -14.79 1.79 6.53
N THR A 177 -15.32 0.64 6.11
CA THR A 177 -16.49 0.54 5.21
C THR A 177 -17.85 0.64 5.92
N ARG A 178 -17.93 1.40 7.01
CA ARG A 178 -19.16 1.55 7.80
C ARG A 178 -20.09 2.62 7.24
N GLU A 179 -21.38 2.49 7.54
CA GLU A 179 -22.39 3.51 7.23
C GLU A 179 -21.99 4.86 7.82
N GLY A 180 -22.00 5.90 6.99
CA GLY A 180 -21.61 7.27 7.37
C GLY A 180 -20.15 7.65 7.10
N VAL A 181 -19.26 6.71 6.73
CA VAL A 181 -17.91 7.04 6.25
C VAL A 181 -17.98 7.47 4.78
N GLY A 182 -17.50 8.67 4.47
CA GLY A 182 -17.41 9.20 3.11
C GLY A 182 -15.98 9.31 2.56
N ALA A 183 -14.97 9.39 3.43
CA ALA A 183 -13.57 9.35 3.01
C ALA A 183 -12.66 8.89 4.15
N VAL A 184 -11.58 8.21 3.79
CA VAL A 184 -10.45 7.97 4.70
C VAL A 184 -9.20 8.54 4.06
N SER A 185 -8.38 9.23 4.84
CA SER A 185 -7.07 9.69 4.37
C SER A 185 -5.99 9.19 5.31
N LEU A 186 -4.86 8.82 4.73
CA LEU A 186 -3.63 8.51 5.44
C LEU A 186 -2.54 9.45 4.93
N ALA A 187 -1.84 10.09 5.87
CA ALA A 187 -0.75 11.01 5.58
C ALA A 187 0.39 10.74 6.56
N TYR A 188 1.60 11.21 6.25
CA TYR A 188 2.71 11.20 7.19
C TYR A 188 3.37 12.58 7.26
N GLY A 189 3.91 12.93 8.43
CA GLY A 189 4.57 14.22 8.70
C GLY A 189 3.82 15.13 9.68
N ALA A 190 4.57 15.97 10.39
CA ALA A 190 4.04 16.88 11.41
C ALA A 190 3.10 17.95 10.81
N GLU A 191 2.01 18.26 11.52
CA GLU A 191 0.95 19.19 11.10
C GLU A 191 1.45 20.59 10.65
N ASP A 192 2.65 21.00 11.08
CA ASP A 192 3.19 22.35 10.87
C ASP A 192 4.18 22.53 9.70
N LYS A 193 4.48 21.51 8.88
CA LYS A 193 5.42 21.69 7.76
C LYS A 193 4.81 21.29 6.42
N ARG A 194 5.10 22.15 5.44
CA ARG A 194 4.73 22.22 4.00
C ARG A 194 4.92 20.94 3.15
N SER A 195 4.97 19.75 3.74
CA SER A 195 5.17 18.46 3.08
C SER A 195 4.14 17.43 3.53
N ARG A 196 2.87 17.84 3.72
CA ARG A 196 1.76 16.91 3.96
C ARG A 196 1.40 16.24 2.63
N ILE A 197 1.93 15.04 2.39
CA ILE A 197 1.44 14.22 1.28
C ILE A 197 0.17 13.52 1.78
N GLN A 198 -0.98 13.97 1.28
CA GLN A 198 -2.27 13.36 1.58
C GLN A 198 -2.65 12.40 0.48
N HIS A 199 -3.03 11.20 0.86
CA HIS A 199 -3.63 10.25 -0.06
C HIS A 199 -5.06 9.99 0.39
N MET A 200 -5.99 10.35 -0.49
CA MET A 200 -7.40 10.03 -0.33
C MET A 200 -7.57 8.54 -0.66
N VAL A 201 -7.96 7.76 0.35
CA VAL A 201 -8.51 6.43 0.17
C VAL A 201 -9.99 6.67 -0.09
N ILE A 202 -10.40 6.52 -1.34
CA ILE A 202 -11.79 6.74 -1.75
C ILE A 202 -12.66 5.76 -0.95
N ALA A 203 -13.58 6.29 -0.12
CA ALA A 203 -14.75 5.52 0.24
C ALA A 203 -15.62 5.54 -1.01
N THR A 204 -15.67 4.42 -1.70
CA THR A 204 -16.47 4.31 -2.92
C THR A 204 -17.93 4.53 -2.55
N ASP A 205 -18.67 5.22 -3.42
CA ASP A 205 -20.14 5.22 -3.44
C ASP A 205 -20.74 3.81 -3.60
N ARG A 206 -19.90 2.85 -4.00
CA ARG A 206 -20.14 1.42 -3.93
C ARG A 206 -19.95 0.91 -2.51
N VAL A 207 -20.94 0.20 -1.98
CA VAL A 207 -20.75 -0.65 -0.79
C VAL A 207 -19.69 -1.69 -1.15
N LEU A 208 -18.47 -1.55 -0.63
CA LEU A 208 -17.48 -2.62 -0.65
C LEU A 208 -17.95 -3.70 0.33
N GLU A 209 -18.85 -4.58 -0.12
CA GLU A 209 -19.21 -5.79 0.61
C GLU A 209 -18.02 -6.74 0.59
N PHE A 210 -17.10 -6.56 1.54
CA PHE A 210 -16.07 -7.54 1.80
C PHE A 210 -16.72 -8.78 2.44
N VAL A 211 -17.27 -9.66 1.60
CA VAL A 211 -17.64 -11.02 2.04
C VAL A 211 -16.38 -11.65 2.62
N ARG A 212 -16.47 -12.19 3.83
CA ARG A 212 -15.36 -12.86 4.52
C ARG A 212 -14.77 -13.93 3.59
N GLY A 213 -13.58 -13.67 3.03
CA GLY A 213 -12.88 -14.55 2.08
C GLY A 213 -12.83 -14.09 0.62
N ALA A 214 -13.54 -13.04 0.20
CA ALA A 214 -13.48 -12.53 -1.19
C ALA A 214 -12.08 -12.01 -1.53
N GLN A 215 -11.46 -12.44 -2.64
CA GLN A 215 -10.13 -11.96 -3.03
C GLN A 215 -10.11 -10.45 -3.27
N VAL A 216 -9.08 -9.74 -2.80
CA VAL A 216 -8.85 -8.36 -3.25
C VAL A 216 -8.58 -8.45 -4.74
N GLN A 217 -9.37 -7.75 -5.55
CA GLN A 217 -9.20 -7.78 -6.99
C GLN A 217 -7.79 -7.30 -7.33
N ARG A 218 -7.01 -8.15 -7.96
CA ARG A 218 -5.63 -7.83 -8.34
C ARG A 218 -5.65 -7.04 -9.65
N PRO A 219 -4.72 -6.09 -9.83
CA PRO A 219 -4.47 -5.52 -11.14
C PRO A 219 -4.14 -6.62 -12.16
N ILE A 220 -4.62 -6.46 -13.39
CA ILE A 220 -4.39 -7.40 -14.48
C ILE A 220 -3.25 -6.87 -15.34
N ASP A 221 -2.26 -7.72 -15.63
CA ASP A 221 -1.13 -7.33 -16.47
C ASP A 221 -1.59 -7.03 -17.90
N ARG A 222 -1.21 -5.86 -18.42
CA ARG A 222 -1.54 -5.45 -19.80
C ARG A 222 -1.11 -6.46 -20.87
N ARG A 223 -0.08 -7.27 -20.59
CA ARG A 223 0.36 -8.34 -21.51
C ARG A 223 -0.61 -9.52 -21.59
N SER A 224 -1.55 -9.67 -20.66
CA SER A 224 -2.54 -10.76 -20.69
C SER A 224 -3.82 -10.38 -21.44
N THR A 225 -3.93 -9.14 -21.94
CA THR A 225 -5.13 -8.62 -22.63
C THR A 225 -4.94 -8.42 -24.12
N ASP A 226 -3.72 -8.61 -24.65
CA ASP A 226 -3.54 -8.69 -26.09
C ASP A 226 -3.96 -10.10 -26.55
N PRO A 227 -4.97 -10.25 -27.43
CA PRO A 227 -5.18 -11.52 -28.10
C PRO A 227 -3.90 -11.85 -28.87
N ASP A 228 -3.38 -13.07 -28.68
CA ASP A 228 -2.28 -13.59 -29.50
C ASP A 228 -2.59 -13.28 -30.97
N PRO A 229 -1.64 -12.71 -31.74
CA PRO A 229 -1.85 -12.57 -33.17
C PRO A 229 -2.05 -13.99 -33.72
N GLU A 230 -3.24 -14.25 -34.27
CA GLU A 230 -3.54 -15.53 -34.91
C GLU A 230 -2.39 -15.91 -35.85
N PRO A 231 -1.88 -17.15 -35.78
CA PRO A 231 -0.85 -17.60 -36.70
C PRO A 231 -1.43 -17.51 -38.11
N GLY A 232 -0.84 -16.61 -38.91
CA GLY A 232 -1.38 -16.14 -40.18
C GLY A 232 -1.97 -17.24 -41.07
N ALA A 233 -3.27 -17.16 -41.29
CA ALA A 233 -3.90 -17.81 -42.42
C ALA A 233 -3.64 -16.97 -43.68
N GLY A 234 -2.97 -17.57 -44.66
CA GLY A 234 -3.09 -17.18 -46.07
C GLY A 234 -1.88 -16.46 -46.66
N MET A 235 -0.88 -17.23 -47.09
CA MET A 235 -0.18 -16.92 -48.33
C MET A 235 -0.12 -18.18 -49.17
N ASP A 236 -1.19 -18.42 -49.93
CA ASP A 236 -1.13 -19.21 -51.14
C ASP A 236 -1.81 -18.45 -52.29
N ALA A 237 -1.09 -18.45 -53.41
CA ALA A 237 -1.46 -18.02 -54.75
C ALA A 237 -1.71 -16.52 -54.98
N ASP A 238 -0.79 -15.89 -55.72
CA ASP A 238 -1.20 -15.39 -57.03
C ASP A 238 -0.09 -15.48 -58.08
N ALA A 239 -0.41 -16.23 -59.12
CA ALA A 239 0.36 -16.48 -60.31
C ALA A 239 0.40 -15.21 -61.19
N LYS A 240 1.57 -14.89 -61.75
CA LYS A 240 1.66 -13.98 -62.90
C LYS A 240 1.68 -14.80 -64.20
N PRO A 241 0.83 -14.48 -65.20
CA PRO A 241 1.01 -15.00 -66.55
C PRO A 241 1.91 -14.06 -67.37
N GLY A 242 2.81 -14.66 -68.17
CA GLY A 242 3.20 -14.17 -69.48
C GLY A 242 4.26 -13.06 -69.58
N ALA A 243 5.42 -13.43 -70.12
CA ALA A 243 6.10 -12.61 -71.12
C ALA A 243 6.62 -13.54 -72.23
N ALA A 244 6.20 -13.23 -73.45
CA ALA A 244 6.69 -13.78 -74.71
C ALA A 244 8.05 -13.18 -75.08
#